data_AF-A0A5E6NJW1-F1
#
_entry.id   AF-A0A5E6NJW1-F1
#
_cell.length_a   1.000
_cell.length_b   1.000
_cell.length_c   1.000
_cell.angle_alpha   90.00
_cell.angle_beta   90.00
_cell.angle_gamma   90.00
#
_symmetry.space_group_name_H-M   'P 1'
#
loop_
_entity.id
_entity.type
_entity.pdbx_description
1 polymer ?
#
loop_
_entity_poly.entity_id
_entity_poly.type
_entity_poly.pdbx_seq_one_letter_code
_entity_poly.pdbx_strand_id
1 'polypeptide(L)'
;AAVTYSQRYITDRQLPDKAIDLIDEAASQIRMEIDSKPESMDKLDRKLVQLKIERMALKKEKDKASKERFKELEAHIKKLEKEYADFEEIWKGKNLLFKERNI
;
A
#
# COMPACT_ATOMS: atom_id res chain seq x y z
N ALA A 1 33.00 42.41 12.92
CA ALA A 1 33.27 41.04 12.45
C ALA A 1 32.12 40.61 11.53
N ALA A 2 32.40 39.77 10.53
CA ALA A 2 31.46 39.11 9.60
C ALA A 2 31.08 39.81 8.28
N VAL A 3 32.04 40.16 7.43
CA VAL A 3 31.83 40.17 5.95
C VAL A 3 33.17 39.91 5.26
N THR A 4 33.67 38.69 5.35
CA THR A 4 34.87 38.27 4.60
C THR A 4 34.67 36.84 4.19
N TYR A 5 34.09 36.63 3.01
CA TYR A 5 34.41 35.57 2.03
C TYR A 5 33.42 35.64 0.87
N SER A 6 33.35 36.80 0.21
CA SER A 6 32.85 36.88 -1.16
C SER A 6 34.05 36.67 -2.08
N GLN A 7 34.20 35.50 -2.68
CA GLN A 7 34.71 35.34 -4.05
C GLN A 7 34.94 33.87 -4.38
N ARG A 8 34.55 33.54 -5.63
CA ARG A 8 34.91 32.33 -6.39
C ARG A 8 34.22 31.09 -5.83
N TYR A 9 33.39 30.39 -6.59
CA TYR A 9 33.77 29.71 -7.83
C TYR A 9 32.52 29.63 -8.75
N ILE A 10 32.61 30.15 -9.98
CA ILE A 10 32.67 29.33 -11.21
C ILE A 10 31.27 28.86 -11.63
N THR A 11 30.56 29.68 -12.42
CA THR A 11 30.36 29.54 -13.88
C THR A 11 29.26 28.56 -14.27
N ASP A 12 28.48 28.96 -15.27
CA ASP A 12 27.66 28.14 -16.16
C ASP A 12 26.47 27.42 -15.52
N ARG A 13 25.24 27.87 -15.76
CA ARG A 13 24.50 27.54 -16.99
C ARG A 13 24.76 26.10 -17.47
N GLN A 14 24.21 25.15 -16.73
CA GLN A 14 23.37 24.06 -17.18
C GLN A 14 22.76 23.53 -15.88
N LEU A 15 21.45 23.43 -15.75
CA LEU A 15 20.78 22.21 -16.16
C LEU A 15 19.27 22.55 -16.23
N PRO A 16 18.63 22.49 -17.40
CA PRO A 16 17.19 22.20 -17.45
C PRO A 16 16.85 20.84 -16.78
N ASP A 17 17.87 20.04 -16.49
CA ASP A 17 17.84 18.70 -15.89
C ASP A 17 17.39 18.66 -14.42
N LYS A 18 17.77 19.63 -13.57
CA LYS A 18 17.49 19.53 -12.12
C LYS A 18 16.02 19.79 -11.76
N ALA A 19 15.33 20.55 -12.61
CA ALA A 19 13.87 20.69 -12.52
C ALA A 19 13.16 19.43 -13.08
N ILE A 20 13.77 18.75 -14.05
CA ILE A 20 13.27 17.48 -14.61
C ILE A 20 13.47 16.36 -13.58
N ASP A 21 14.60 16.27 -12.89
CA ASP A 21 14.87 15.28 -11.83
C ASP A 21 13.84 15.35 -10.71
N LEU A 22 13.47 16.56 -10.27
CA LEU A 22 12.49 16.78 -9.20
C LEU A 22 11.06 16.43 -9.66
N ILE A 23 10.75 16.67 -10.94
CA ILE A 23 9.50 16.25 -11.56
C ILE A 23 9.50 14.74 -11.77
N ASP A 24 10.62 14.11 -12.11
CA ASP A 24 10.75 12.66 -12.28
C ASP A 24 10.70 11.92 -10.95
N GLU A 25 11.24 12.49 -9.86
CA GLU A 25 11.08 11.99 -8.50
C GLU A 25 9.62 12.08 -8.06
N ALA A 26 8.95 13.20 -8.30
CA ALA A 26 7.52 13.37 -7.99
C ALA A 26 6.63 12.45 -8.86
N ALA A 27 6.93 12.30 -10.15
CA ALA A 27 6.21 11.41 -11.06
C ALA A 27 6.47 9.93 -10.74
N SER A 28 7.65 9.59 -10.24
CA SER A 28 7.98 8.24 -9.76
C SER A 28 7.33 7.94 -8.41
N GLN A 29 7.23 8.92 -7.49
CA GLN A 29 6.44 8.79 -6.27
C GLN A 29 4.96 8.61 -6.57
N ILE A 30 4.39 9.40 -7.48
CA ILE A 30 2.99 9.26 -7.91
C ILE A 30 2.77 7.89 -8.56
N ARG A 31 3.69 7.41 -9.41
CA ARG A 31 3.64 6.04 -9.95
C ARG A 31 3.72 4.97 -8.87
N MET A 32 4.59 5.11 -7.88
CA MET A 32 4.67 4.17 -6.74
C MET A 32 3.39 4.17 -5.90
N GLU A 33 2.75 5.32 -5.70
CA GLU A 33 1.45 5.41 -5.03
C GLU A 33 0.34 4.74 -5.86
N ILE A 34 0.37 4.87 -7.19
CA ILE A 34 -0.59 4.24 -8.11
C ILE A 34 -0.39 2.71 -8.20
N ASP A 35 0.86 2.24 -8.21
CA ASP A 35 1.18 0.80 -8.19
C ASP A 35 1.04 0.18 -6.79
N SER A 36 0.94 0.99 -5.74
CA SER A 36 0.72 0.49 -4.39
C SER A 36 -0.68 -0.09 -4.24
N LYS A 37 -0.77 -1.21 -3.50
CA LYS A 37 -2.04 -1.83 -3.12
C LYS A 37 -2.89 -0.77 -2.40
N PRO A 38 -4.19 -0.60 -2.71
CA PRO A 38 -5.01 0.42 -2.06
C PRO A 38 -4.94 0.27 -0.54
N GLU A 39 -4.83 1.38 0.18
CA GLU A 39 -4.71 1.37 1.65
C GLU A 39 -5.85 0.56 2.32
N SER A 40 -7.03 0.59 1.72
CA SER A 40 -8.20 -0.20 2.11
C SER A 40 -7.94 -1.71 2.04
N MET A 41 -7.28 -2.20 0.98
CA MET A 41 -6.90 -3.61 0.84
C MET A 41 -5.79 -4.00 1.82
N ASP A 42 -4.79 -3.14 2.04
CA ASP A 42 -3.73 -3.41 3.03
C ASP A 42 -4.30 -3.52 4.45
N LYS A 43 -5.22 -2.62 4.83
CA LYS A 43 -5.95 -2.68 6.11
C LYS A 43 -6.75 -3.98 6.25
N LEU A 44 -7.45 -4.40 5.20
CA LEU A 44 -8.21 -5.66 5.16
C LEU A 44 -7.31 -6.88 5.32
N ASP A 45 -6.16 -6.89 4.64
CA ASP A 45 -5.18 -7.98 4.66
C ASP A 45 -4.58 -8.16 6.06
N ARG A 46 -4.15 -7.06 6.70
CA ARG A 46 -3.67 -7.07 8.09
C ARG A 46 -4.73 -7.60 9.06
N LYS A 47 -5.98 -7.20 8.87
CA LYS A 47 -7.10 -7.67 9.70
C LYS A 47 -7.38 -9.16 9.49
N LEU A 48 -7.31 -9.65 8.25
CA LEU A 48 -7.43 -11.07 7.93
C LEU A 48 -6.33 -11.90 8.57
N VAL A 49 -5.08 -11.44 8.56
CA VAL A 49 -3.96 -12.10 9.23
C VAL A 49 -4.21 -12.20 10.74
N GLN A 50 -4.63 -11.11 11.38
CA GLN A 50 -4.94 -11.11 12.81
C GLN A 50 -6.01 -12.13 13.17
N LEU A 51 -7.11 -12.18 12.40
CA LEU A 51 -8.18 -13.15 12.60
C LEU A 51 -7.72 -14.59 12.35
N LYS A 52 -6.86 -14.84 11.35
CA LYS A 52 -6.29 -16.17 11.11
C LYS A 52 -5.43 -16.65 12.27
N ILE A 53 -4.68 -15.76 12.91
CA ILE A 53 -3.91 -16.08 14.12
C ILE A 53 -4.85 -16.42 15.29
N GLU A 54 -5.88 -15.59 15.52
CA GLU A 54 -6.89 -15.84 16.55
C GLU A 54 -7.63 -17.17 16.33
N ARG A 55 -7.96 -17.50 15.08
CA ARG A 55 -8.52 -18.81 14.69
C ARG A 55 -7.60 -19.96 15.10
N MET A 56 -6.30 -19.83 14.87
CA MET A 56 -5.31 -20.86 15.24
C MET A 56 -5.19 -21.01 16.75
N ALA A 57 -5.30 -19.91 17.51
CA ALA A 57 -5.31 -19.94 18.96
C ALA A 57 -6.56 -20.66 19.49
N LEU A 58 -7.76 -20.28 19.01
CA LEU A 58 -9.04 -20.88 19.40
C LEU A 58 -9.13 -22.36 19.03
N LYS A 59 -8.46 -22.81 17.96
CA LYS A 59 -8.42 -24.23 17.56
C LYS A 59 -7.79 -25.14 18.62
N LYS A 60 -6.91 -24.62 19.48
CA LYS A 60 -6.26 -25.37 20.56
C LYS A 60 -7.15 -25.49 21.81
N GLU A 61 -8.18 -24.66 21.93
CA GLU A 61 -9.12 -24.69 23.05
C GLU A 61 -10.26 -25.70 22.79
N LYS A 62 -10.77 -26.31 23.87
CA LYS A 62 -11.76 -27.40 23.78
C LYS A 62 -13.11 -27.06 24.43
N ASP A 63 -13.23 -25.88 25.02
CA ASP A 63 -14.45 -25.44 25.68
C ASP A 63 -15.55 -25.06 24.66
N LYS A 64 -16.79 -25.06 25.15
CA LYS A 64 -17.98 -24.87 24.33
C LYS A 64 -18.05 -23.43 23.77
N ALA A 65 -17.64 -22.45 24.56
CA ALA A 65 -17.64 -21.04 24.18
C ALA A 65 -16.60 -20.74 23.09
N SER A 66 -15.43 -21.36 23.14
CA SER A 66 -14.40 -21.22 22.12
C SER A 66 -14.78 -21.90 20.79
N LYS A 67 -15.60 -22.96 20.82
CA LYS A 67 -16.18 -23.53 19.59
C LYS A 67 -17.21 -22.60 18.92
N GLU A 68 -18.03 -21.89 19.70
CA GLU A 68 -18.95 -20.88 19.16
C GLU A 68 -18.17 -19.70 18.58
N ARG A 69 -17.22 -19.13 19.34
CA ARG A 69 -16.35 -18.06 18.88
C ARG A 69 -15.56 -18.44 17.62
N PHE A 70 -15.07 -19.69 17.54
CA PHE A 70 -14.39 -20.19 16.35
C PHE A 70 -15.30 -20.16 15.10
N LYS A 71 -16.57 -20.56 15.23
CA LYS A 71 -17.53 -20.52 14.12
C LYS A 71 -17.84 -19.10 13.67
N GLU A 72 -18.07 -18.19 14.62
CA GLU A 72 -18.30 -16.77 14.32
C GLU A 72 -17.10 -16.15 13.63
N LEU A 73 -15.91 -16.43 14.13
CA LEU A 73 -14.65 -15.92 13.59
C LEU A 73 -14.36 -16.50 12.20
N GLU A 74 -14.68 -17.77 11.95
CA GLU A 74 -14.58 -18.37 10.62
C GLU A 74 -15.57 -17.76 9.61
N ALA A 75 -16.79 -17.47 10.05
CA ALA A 75 -17.76 -16.75 9.22
C ALA A 75 -17.28 -15.31 8.90
N HIS A 76 -16.69 -14.64 9.88
CA HIS A 76 -16.14 -13.30 9.71
C HIS A 76 -14.95 -13.28 8.76
N ILE A 77 -14.03 -14.24 8.88
CA ILE A 77 -12.90 -14.42 7.94
C ILE A 77 -13.43 -14.63 6.53
N LYS A 78 -14.38 -15.55 6.32
CA LYS A 78 -14.95 -15.79 4.98
C LYS A 78 -15.59 -14.53 4.38
N LYS A 79 -16.28 -13.73 5.19
CA LYS A 79 -16.87 -12.48 4.74
C LYS A 79 -15.79 -11.49 4.28
N LEU A 80 -14.74 -11.31 5.09
CA LEU A 80 -13.62 -10.42 4.76
C LEU A 80 -12.79 -10.92 3.56
N GLU A 81 -12.60 -12.24 3.42
CA GLU A 81 -11.93 -12.82 2.25
C GLU A 81 -12.72 -12.56 0.97
N LYS A 82 -14.06 -12.62 1.04
CA LYS A 82 -14.91 -12.26 -0.10
C LYS A 82 -14.82 -10.78 -0.43
N GLU A 83 -14.95 -9.89 0.56
CA GLU A 83 -14.79 -8.45 0.36
C GLU A 83 -13.41 -8.11 -0.23
N TYR A 84 -12.36 -8.77 0.26
CA TYR A 84 -11.01 -8.62 -0.27
C TYR A 84 -10.91 -9.06 -1.74
N ALA A 85 -11.50 -10.21 -2.10
CA ALA A 85 -11.52 -10.70 -3.49
C ALA A 85 -12.26 -9.72 -4.42
N ASP A 86 -13.41 -9.19 -3.99
CA ASP A 86 -14.18 -8.20 -4.73
C ASP A 86 -13.34 -6.92 -4.97
N PHE A 87 -12.61 -6.44 -3.94
CA PHE A 87 -11.70 -5.30 -4.08
C PHE A 87 -10.50 -5.59 -4.99
N GLU A 88 -9.96 -6.81 -4.93
CA GLU A 88 -8.83 -7.23 -5.75
C GLU A 88 -9.22 -7.28 -7.23
N GLU A 89 -10.40 -7.77 -7.57
CA GLU A 89 -10.92 -7.76 -8.95
C GLU A 89 -11.08 -6.34 -9.48
N ILE A 90 -11.70 -5.45 -8.70
CA ILE A 90 -11.88 -4.04 -9.08
C ILE A 90 -10.53 -3.36 -9.28
N TRP A 91 -9.57 -3.62 -8.39
CA TRP A 91 -8.24 -3.02 -8.46
C TRP A 91 -7.44 -3.54 -9.67
N LYS A 92 -7.47 -4.86 -9.93
CA LYS A 92 -6.86 -5.44 -11.13
C LYS A 92 -7.47 -4.86 -12.41
N GLY A 93 -8.79 -4.73 -12.45
CA GLY A 93 -9.50 -4.11 -13.57
C GLY A 93 -9.09 -2.65 -13.80
N LYS A 94 -9.00 -1.86 -12.72
CA LYS A 94 -8.49 -0.47 -12.80
C LYS A 94 -7.06 -0.42 -13.30
N ASN A 95 -6.15 -1.22 -12.72
CA ASN A 95 -4.74 -1.23 -13.13
C ASN A 95 -4.57 -1.65 -14.59
N LEU A 96 -5.37 -2.58 -15.08
CA LEU A 96 -5.37 -2.98 -16.49
C LEU A 96 -5.81 -1.82 -17.39
N LEU A 97 -6.93 -1.16 -17.07
CA LEU A 97 -7.42 0.02 -17.79
C LEU A 97 -6.41 1.18 -17.78
N PHE A 98 -5.71 1.39 -16.67
CA PHE A 98 -4.66 2.42 -16.57
C PHE A 98 -3.45 2.08 -17.43
N LYS A 99 -3.07 0.80 -17.55
CA LYS A 99 -2.00 0.37 -18.46
C LYS A 99 -2.39 0.53 -19.92
N GLU A 100 -3.63 0.21 -20.29
CA GLU A 100 -4.12 0.38 -21.67
C GLU A 100 -4.24 1.85 -22.11
N ARG A 101 -4.51 2.77 -21.18
CA ARG A 101 -4.65 4.22 -21.49
C ARG A 101 -3.32 5.00 -21.50
N ASN A 102 -2.25 4.42 -20.96
CA ASN A 102 -0.92 5.03 -20.87
C ASN A 102 0.09 4.44 -21.89
N ILE A 103 -0.38 3.65 -22.85
CA ILE A 103 0.35 3.18 -24.04
C ILE A 103 -0.22 3.93 -25.25
#